data_AF-A0A6L4YH20-F1
#
_entry.id   AF-A0A6L4YH20-F1
#
_cell.length_a   1.000
_cell.length_b   1.000
_cell.length_c   1.000
_cell.angle_alpha   90.00
_cell.angle_beta   90.00
_cell.angle_gamma   90.00
#
_symmetry.space_group_name_H-M   'P 1'
#
loop_
_entity.id
_entity.type
_entity.pdbx_description
1 polymer ?
#
loop_
_entity_poly.entity_id
_entity_poly.type
_entity_poly.pdbx_seq_one_letter_code
_entity_poly.pdbx_strand_id
1 'polypeptide(L)'
;MGDGAGKVPGQRGLFASTKGLLGTGVTLIHNRLELFGVELAEERARLISMLAYGGAAFLCLAAGLIFLAIFLTVLLWDSNRLLALGVFSALFLGAGIASLTLAMSLGRSGSKLFSASLAELRKDRDALSTGSATKPQ
;
A
#
# COMPACT_ATOMS: atom_id res chain seq x y z
N MET A 1 -46.52 -58.67 -1.74
CA MET A 1 -47.11 -57.54 -0.98
C MET A 1 -45.97 -56.81 -0.29
N GLY A 2 -45.82 -55.50 -0.56
CA GLY A 2 -44.81 -54.58 0.02
C GLY A 2 -43.50 -54.55 -0.77
N ASP A 3 -43.33 -53.69 -1.77
CA ASP A 3 -43.06 -52.24 -1.73
C ASP A 3 -41.78 -51.85 -0.99
N GLY A 4 -40.93 -51.07 -1.66
CA GLY A 4 -39.60 -50.74 -1.16
C GLY A 4 -38.74 -49.96 -2.13
N ALA A 5 -39.36 -48.98 -2.80
CA ALA A 5 -38.78 -47.82 -3.47
C ALA A 5 -37.23 -47.70 -3.52
N GLY A 6 -36.72 -47.63 -4.75
CA GLY A 6 -35.34 -47.26 -5.04
C GLY A 6 -34.91 -45.97 -4.33
N LYS A 7 -33.93 -46.09 -3.42
CA LYS A 7 -33.21 -44.94 -2.88
C LYS A 7 -31.93 -44.79 -3.69
N VAL A 8 -31.96 -43.84 -4.62
CA VAL A 8 -30.88 -43.44 -5.51
C VAL A 8 -29.56 -43.23 -4.72
N PRO A 9 -28.53 -44.08 -4.91
CA PRO A 9 -27.27 -43.98 -4.16
C PRO A 9 -26.39 -42.77 -4.54
N GLY A 10 -26.64 -42.13 -5.69
CA GLY A 10 -25.77 -41.08 -6.25
C GLY A 10 -25.82 -39.72 -5.54
N GLN A 11 -26.96 -39.34 -4.95
CA GLN A 11 -27.17 -37.98 -4.46
C GLN A 11 -26.42 -37.69 -3.15
N ARG A 12 -26.16 -38.71 -2.33
CA ARG A 12 -25.41 -38.57 -1.06
C ARG A 12 -23.89 -38.47 -1.26
N GLY A 13 -23.36 -39.11 -2.30
CA GLY A 13 -21.92 -39.10 -2.60
C GLY A 13 -21.43 -37.75 -3.16
N LEU A 14 -22.19 -37.16 -4.08
CA LEU A 14 -21.88 -35.83 -4.65
C LEU A 14 -21.90 -34.74 -3.58
N PHE A 15 -22.92 -34.73 -2.72
CA PHE A 15 -23.03 -33.76 -1.63
C PHE A 15 -21.92 -33.92 -0.58
N ALA A 16 -21.50 -35.16 -0.31
CA ALA A 16 -20.37 -35.45 0.55
C ALA A 16 -19.03 -34.98 -0.05
N SER A 17 -18.82 -35.15 -1.35
CA SER A 17 -17.63 -34.64 -2.06
C SER A 17 -17.58 -33.11 -2.08
N THR A 18 -18.69 -32.43 -2.34
CA THR A 18 -18.74 -30.96 -2.28
C THR A 18 -18.46 -30.46 -0.87
N LYS A 19 -19.02 -31.11 0.16
CA LYS A 19 -18.75 -30.77 1.57
C LYS A 19 -17.30 -31.03 1.97
N GLY A 20 -16.69 -32.10 1.45
CA GLY A 20 -15.26 -32.40 1.63
C GLY A 20 -14.37 -31.37 0.96
N LEU A 21 -14.67 -30.97 -0.29
CA LEU A 21 -13.95 -29.93 -1.02
C LEU A 21 -14.06 -28.56 -0.35
N LEU A 22 -15.25 -28.20 0.15
CA LEU A 22 -15.46 -26.99 0.94
C LEU A 22 -14.65 -27.02 2.24
N GLY A 23 -14.64 -28.15 2.95
CA GLY A 23 -13.82 -28.33 4.15
C GLY A 23 -12.33 -28.15 3.85
N THR A 24 -11.81 -28.84 2.83
CA THR A 24 -10.40 -28.74 2.42
C THR A 24 -10.04 -27.34 1.93
N GLY A 25 -10.92 -26.69 1.17
CA GLY A 25 -10.72 -25.33 0.68
C GLY A 25 -10.69 -24.29 1.82
N VAL A 26 -11.56 -24.43 2.81
CA VAL A 26 -11.57 -23.56 4.01
C VAL A 26 -10.26 -23.71 4.78
N THR A 27 -9.77 -24.94 4.98
CA THR A 27 -8.48 -25.17 5.67
C THR A 27 -7.31 -24.60 4.88
N LEU A 28 -7.34 -24.70 3.55
CA LEU A 28 -6.30 -24.15 2.68
C LEU A 28 -6.27 -22.62 2.72
N ILE A 29 -7.44 -21.97 2.70
CA ILE A 29 -7.57 -20.52 2.83
C ILE A 29 -7.12 -20.08 4.22
N HIS A 30 -7.43 -20.83 5.28
CA HIS A 30 -7.02 -20.51 6.65
C HIS A 30 -5.49 -20.52 6.78
N ASN A 31 -4.82 -21.58 6.32
CA ASN A 31 -3.35 -21.65 6.32
C ASN A 31 -2.71 -20.54 5.47
N ARG A 32 -3.30 -20.22 4.32
CA ARG A 32 -2.80 -19.14 3.45
C ARG A 32 -2.99 -17.78 4.10
N LEU A 33 -4.13 -17.51 4.74
CA LEU A 33 -4.37 -16.25 5.45
C LEU A 33 -3.47 -16.10 6.67
N GLU A 34 -3.16 -17.19 7.37
CA GLU A 34 -2.19 -17.19 8.47
C GLU A 34 -0.80 -16.84 7.95
N LEU A 35 -0.35 -17.49 6.86
CA LEU A 35 0.93 -17.20 6.22
C LEU A 35 0.99 -15.78 5.63
N PHE A 36 -0.04 -15.36 4.89
CA PHE A 36 -0.17 -14.01 4.35
C PHE A 36 -0.23 -12.97 5.46
N GLY A 37 -0.89 -13.27 6.58
CA GLY A 37 -0.95 -12.36 7.74
C GLY A 37 0.42 -12.14 8.36
N VAL A 38 1.23 -13.19 8.48
CA VAL A 38 2.60 -13.12 9.00
C VAL A 38 3.53 -12.39 8.02
N GLU A 39 3.52 -12.77 6.74
CA GLU A 39 4.32 -12.10 5.70
C GLU A 39 3.97 -10.61 5.59
N LEU A 40 2.68 -10.28 5.65
CA LEU A 40 2.22 -8.89 5.62
C LEU A 40 2.69 -8.14 6.86
N ALA A 41 2.59 -8.70 8.05
CA ALA A 41 3.10 -8.07 9.29
C ALA A 41 4.62 -7.80 9.21
N GLU A 42 5.38 -8.74 8.65
CA GLU A 42 6.82 -8.58 8.44
C GLU A 42 7.14 -7.47 7.43
N GLU A 43 6.44 -7.46 6.29
CA GLU A 43 6.60 -6.42 5.26
C GLU A 43 6.19 -5.04 5.81
N ARG A 44 5.12 -4.95 6.60
CA ARG A 44 4.68 -3.71 7.25
C ARG A 44 5.73 -3.19 8.22
N ALA A 45 6.30 -4.07 9.06
CA ALA A 45 7.34 -3.71 10.02
C ALA A 45 8.60 -3.20 9.30
N ARG A 46 8.97 -3.85 8.17
CA ARG A 46 10.08 -3.40 7.32
C ARG A 46 9.81 -2.03 6.70
N LEU A 47 8.61 -1.81 6.14
CA LEU A 47 8.22 -0.52 5.57
C LEU A 47 8.17 0.59 6.63
N ILE A 48 7.61 0.33 7.81
CA ILE A 48 7.58 1.28 8.92
C ILE A 48 9.00 1.62 9.37
N SER A 49 9.87 0.61 9.50
CA SER A 49 11.27 0.82 9.86
C SER A 49 12.01 1.65 8.80
N MET A 50 11.82 1.33 7.52
CA MET A 50 12.41 2.07 6.41
C MET A 50 11.91 3.52 6.36
N LEU A 51 10.63 3.75 6.64
CA LEU A 51 10.06 5.09 6.72
C LEU A 51 10.57 5.85 7.96
N ALA A 52 10.74 5.18 9.09
CA ALA A 52 11.29 5.76 10.31
C ALA A 52 12.76 6.18 10.12
N TYR A 53 13.60 5.27 9.63
CA TYR A 53 15.01 5.59 9.33
C TYR A 53 15.14 6.61 8.20
N GLY A 54 14.33 6.50 7.14
CA GLY A 54 14.29 7.47 6.05
C GLY A 54 13.87 8.86 6.54
N GLY A 55 12.83 8.94 7.36
CA GLY A 55 12.38 10.17 7.99
C GLY A 55 13.43 10.77 8.94
N ALA A 56 14.05 9.95 9.79
CA ALA A 56 15.12 10.39 10.68
C ALA A 56 16.34 10.92 9.90
N ALA A 57 16.77 10.20 8.85
CA ALA A 57 17.86 10.63 7.97
C ALA A 57 17.52 11.94 7.26
N PHE A 58 16.30 12.07 6.72
CA PHE A 58 15.82 13.30 6.08
C PHE A 58 15.84 14.49 7.05
N LEU A 59 15.32 14.31 8.28
CA LEU A 59 15.33 15.35 9.31
C LEU A 59 16.76 15.74 9.70
N CYS A 60 17.65 14.76 9.87
CA CYS A 60 19.04 15.01 10.23
C CYS A 60 19.80 15.77 9.12
N LEU A 61 19.57 15.41 7.84
CA LEU A 61 20.14 16.12 6.70
C LEU A 61 19.58 17.54 6.58
N ALA A 62 18.27 17.73 6.77
CA ALA A 62 17.64 19.05 6.74
C ALA A 62 18.22 19.95 7.86
N ALA A 63 18.34 19.43 9.08
CA ALA A 63 18.97 20.15 10.19
C ALA A 63 20.44 20.47 9.90
N GLY A 64 21.20 19.50 9.37
CA GLY A 64 22.60 19.70 8.97
C GLY A 64 22.74 20.79 7.90
N LEU A 65 21.84 20.84 6.91
CA LEU A 65 21.82 21.88 5.88
C LEU A 65 21.54 23.28 6.46
N ILE A 66 20.62 23.37 7.43
CA ILE A 66 20.33 24.63 8.16
C ILE A 66 21.57 25.08 8.92
N PHE A 67 22.21 24.19 9.69
CA PHE A 67 23.43 24.52 10.41
C PHE A 67 24.56 24.91 9.48
N LEU A 68 24.74 24.21 8.36
CA LEU A 68 25.75 24.54 7.36
C LEU A 68 25.52 25.94 6.77
N ALA A 69 24.27 26.29 6.48
CA ALA A 69 23.92 27.63 6.01
C ALA A 69 24.20 28.73 7.03
N ILE A 70 23.86 28.50 8.31
CA ILE A 70 24.21 29.43 9.40
C ILE A 70 25.73 29.54 9.51
N PHE A 71 26.46 28.42 9.54
CA PHE A 71 27.92 28.39 9.62
C PHE A 71 28.57 29.20 8.50
N LEU A 72 28.15 28.98 7.25
CA LEU A 72 28.66 29.72 6.10
C LEU A 72 28.25 31.19 6.14
N THR A 73 27.03 31.51 6.60
CA THR A 73 26.59 32.91 6.77
C THR A 73 27.48 33.63 7.78
N VAL A 74 27.79 33.01 8.92
CA VAL A 74 28.69 33.55 9.93
C VAL A 74 30.12 33.66 9.40
N LEU A 75 30.61 32.65 8.68
CA LEU A 75 31.96 32.62 8.12
C LEU A 75 32.18 33.72 7.07
N LEU A 76 31.16 34.03 6.26
CA LEU A 76 31.22 35.04 5.19
C LEU A 76 30.74 36.44 5.63
N TRP A 77 30.30 36.57 6.89
CA TRP A 77 29.64 37.76 7.42
C TRP A 77 30.54 39.00 7.44
N ASP A 78 31.86 38.83 7.55
CA ASP A 78 32.78 39.96 7.74
C ASP A 78 32.99 40.76 6.44
N SER A 79 33.03 40.09 5.28
CA SER A 79 33.35 40.75 4.00
C SER A 79 32.14 41.04 3.10
N ASN A 80 31.08 40.21 3.12
CA ASN A 80 30.01 40.30 2.10
C ASN A 80 28.63 39.84 2.61
N ARG A 81 28.13 40.47 3.68
CA ARG A 81 26.83 40.13 4.34
C ARG A 81 25.66 39.94 3.37
N LEU A 82 25.50 40.83 2.38
CA LEU A 82 24.41 40.80 1.41
C LEU A 82 24.51 39.61 0.43
N LEU A 83 25.71 39.26 -0.04
CA LEU A 83 25.92 38.10 -0.89
C LEU A 83 25.72 36.80 -0.13
N ALA A 84 26.21 36.71 1.11
CA ALA A 84 25.98 35.55 1.97
C ALA A 84 24.48 35.31 2.17
N LEU A 85 23.74 36.36 2.55
CA LEU A 85 22.30 36.27 2.78
C LEU A 85 21.53 35.93 1.49
N GLY A 86 21.90 36.56 0.36
CA GLY A 86 21.27 36.32 -0.94
C GLY A 86 21.48 34.89 -1.46
N VAL A 87 22.72 34.38 -1.38
CA VAL A 87 23.04 33.02 -1.82
C VAL A 87 22.33 32.00 -0.93
N PHE A 88 22.38 32.13 0.40
CA PHE A 88 21.69 31.18 1.28
C PHE A 88 20.18 31.24 1.15
N SER A 89 19.60 32.43 1.03
CA SER A 89 18.17 32.59 0.80
C SER A 89 17.74 31.91 -0.50
N ALA A 90 18.47 32.14 -1.61
CA ALA A 90 18.17 31.50 -2.89
C ALA A 90 18.36 29.97 -2.85
N LEU A 91 19.41 29.48 -2.19
CA LEU A 91 19.68 28.05 -2.02
C LEU A 91 18.57 27.37 -1.21
N PHE A 92 18.17 27.97 -0.08
CA PHE A 92 17.10 27.44 0.77
C PHE A 92 15.74 27.48 0.10
N LEU A 93 15.39 28.60 -0.55
CA LEU A 93 14.15 28.69 -1.32
C LEU A 93 14.14 27.67 -2.46
N GLY A 94 15.23 27.57 -3.21
CA GLY A 94 15.35 26.65 -4.34
C GLY A 94 15.23 25.19 -3.89
N ALA A 95 15.96 24.80 -2.85
CA ALA A 95 15.86 23.46 -2.26
C ALA A 95 14.45 23.17 -1.72
N GLY A 96 13.83 24.14 -1.03
CA GLY A 96 12.46 24.03 -0.53
C GLY A 96 11.43 23.84 -1.64
N ILE A 97 11.51 24.65 -2.70
CA ILE A 97 10.63 24.55 -3.87
C ILE A 97 10.84 23.22 -4.59
N ALA A 98 12.09 22.80 -4.82
CA ALA A 98 12.40 21.52 -5.46
C ALA A 98 11.89 20.33 -4.63
N SER A 99 12.08 20.36 -3.31
CA SER A 99 11.57 19.32 -2.42
C SER A 99 10.05 19.29 -2.42
N LEU A 100 9.39 20.45 -2.42
CA LEU A 100 7.94 20.55 -2.51
C LEU A 100 7.39 20.03 -3.85
N THR A 101 8.02 20.36 -4.98
CA THR A 101 7.59 19.87 -6.30
C THR A 101 7.78 18.37 -6.45
N LEU A 102 8.88 17.82 -5.93
CA LEU A 102 9.11 16.37 -5.86
C LEU A 102 8.10 15.68 -4.94
N ALA A 103 7.80 16.25 -3.76
CA ALA A 103 6.79 15.69 -2.86
C ALA A 103 5.39 15.70 -3.49
N MET A 104 5.02 16.79 -4.17
CA MET A 104 3.76 16.89 -4.90
C MET A 104 3.68 15.91 -6.08
N SER A 105 4.78 15.69 -6.80
CA SER A 105 4.79 14.74 -7.93
C SER A 105 4.67 13.29 -7.45
N LEU A 106 5.35 12.92 -6.36
CA LEU A 106 5.22 11.61 -5.72
C LEU A 106 3.81 11.37 -5.20
N GLY A 107 3.21 12.36 -4.51
CA GLY A 107 1.85 12.26 -3.98
C GLY A 107 0.79 12.05 -5.07
N ARG A 108 0.97 12.69 -6.24
CA ARG A 108 0.06 12.55 -7.39
C ARG A 108 0.18 11.21 -8.12
N SER A 109 1.35 10.58 -8.09
CA SER A 109 1.56 9.25 -8.68
C SER A 109 0.99 8.14 -7.80
N GLY A 110 1.12 8.24 -6.48
CA GLY A 110 0.57 7.26 -5.54
C GLY A 110 -0.96 7.18 -5.55
N SER A 111 -1.66 8.32 -5.70
CA SER A 111 -3.12 8.33 -5.76
C SER A 111 -3.68 7.64 -7.01
N LYS A 112 -2.95 7.67 -8.15
CA LYS A 112 -3.37 7.04 -9.41
C LYS A 112 -3.36 5.51 -9.37
N LEU A 113 -2.35 4.91 -8.74
CA LEU A 113 -2.25 3.44 -8.65
C LEU A 113 -3.33 2.87 -7.72
N PHE A 114 -3.55 3.50 -6.56
CA PHE A 114 -4.63 3.10 -5.65
C PHE A 114 -6.02 3.33 -6.24
N SER A 115 -6.25 4.43 -6.96
CA SER A 115 -7.54 4.68 -7.61
C SER A 115 -7.80 3.74 -8.79
N ALA A 116 -6.78 3.33 -9.54
CA ALA A 116 -6.90 2.31 -10.57
C ALA A 116 -7.27 0.93 -9.97
N SER A 117 -6.58 0.48 -8.92
CA SER A 117 -6.93 -0.78 -8.24
C SER A 117 -8.29 -0.74 -7.55
N LEU A 118 -8.68 0.40 -6.97
CA LEU A 118 -10.03 0.59 -6.43
C LEU A 118 -11.10 0.55 -7.53
N ALA A 119 -10.80 1.07 -8.73
CA ALA A 119 -11.71 1.00 -9.86
C ALA A 119 -11.85 -0.44 -10.40
N GLU A 120 -10.75 -1.20 -10.44
CA GLU A 120 -10.78 -2.65 -10.75
C GLU A 120 -11.58 -3.44 -9.72
N LEU A 121 -11.36 -3.23 -8.42
CA LEU A 121 -12.15 -3.88 -7.36
C LEU A 121 -13.65 -3.55 -7.46
N ARG A 122 -14.00 -2.34 -7.90
CA ARG A 122 -15.39 -1.92 -8.11
C ARG A 122 -16.01 -2.66 -9.30
N LYS A 123 -15.23 -2.84 -10.38
CA LYS A 123 -15.63 -3.58 -11.57
C LYS A 123 -15.89 -5.06 -11.28
N ASP A 124 -15.05 -5.68 -10.45
CA ASP A 124 -15.24 -7.07 -10.01
C ASP A 124 -16.50 -7.21 -9.13
N ARG A 125 -16.78 -6.23 -8.27
CA ARG A 125 -18.03 -6.19 -7.48
C ARG A 125 -19.26 -6.08 -8.36
N ASP A 126 -19.23 -5.21 -9.35
CA ASP A 126 -20.36 -5.01 -10.26
C ASP A 126 -20.62 -6.28 -11.09
N ALA A 127 -19.57 -6.96 -11.55
CA ALA A 127 -19.67 -8.26 -12.24
C ALA A 127 -20.27 -9.36 -11.34
N LEU A 128 -19.88 -9.43 -10.06
CA LEU A 128 -20.43 -10.38 -9.10
C LEU A 128 -21.91 -10.07 -8.75
N SER A 129 -22.31 -8.80 -8.71
CA SER A 129 -23.71 -8.40 -8.46
C SER A 129 -24.63 -8.66 -9.66
N THR A 130 -24.09 -8.58 -10.87
CA THR A 130 -24.86 -8.76 -12.12
C THR A 130 -24.96 -10.24 -12.51
N GLY A 131 -23.97 -11.06 -12.13
CA GLY A 131 -23.97 -12.52 -12.34
C GLY A 131 -25.05 -13.29 -11.57
N SER A 132 -25.67 -12.68 -10.55
CA SER A 132 -26.82 -13.27 -9.83
C SER A 132 -28.18 -13.07 -10.52
N ALA A 133 -28.24 -12.38 -11.67
CA ALA A 133 -29.49 -12.09 -12.38
C ALA A 133 -29.78 -13.05 -13.56
N THR A 134 -29.06 -14.17 -13.70
CA THR A 134 -29.43 -15.22 -14.67
C THR A 134 -30.49 -16.13 -14.08
N LYS A 135 -31.74 -15.66 -14.07
CA LYS A 135 -32.93 -16.49 -13.85
C LYS A 135 -33.19 -17.31 -15.13
N PRO A 136 -33.40 -18.63 -15.04
CA PRO A 136 -33.60 -19.48 -16.23
C PRO A 136 -34.98 -19.24 -16.84
N GLN A 137 -35.03 -19.29 -18.17
CA GLN A 137 -36.19 -19.68 -18.97
C GLN A 137 -35.74 -20.86 -19.83
#